data_AF-A0A2I1CVA2-F1
#
_entry.id   AF-A0A2I1CVA2-F1
#
_cell.length_a   1.000
_cell.length_b   1.000
_cell.length_c   1.000
_cell.angle_alpha   90.00
_cell.angle_beta   90.00
_cell.angle_gamma   90.00
#
_symmetry.space_group_name_H-M   'P 1'
#
loop_
_entity.id
_entity.type
_entity.pdbx_description
1 polymer ?
#
loop_
_entity_poly.entity_id
_entity_poly.type
_entity_poly.pdbx_seq_one_letter_code
_entity_poly.pdbx_strand_id
1 'polypeptide(L)'
;MSVPTFTELEQAAGAVILILQTMPEFANTKIAIIGGLSLWKYIEHFRSTEDVDFLITVQGAPNAVKEKLLALPKTPFKQHAQLFFYIGAGGKAVQVDITPSWQSPYLPQAAIPISLARPDSLPYISEIDLLVFKINSCGLRPTAVKKMRDVRDASTLVDDLCARSSGRGIVLSAEQKRAVLQGLDDVVALSRREWGWWAGRLGLVDS
;
A
#
# COMPACT_ATOMS: atom_id res chain seq x y z
N MET A 1 -4.34 11.23 21.14
CA MET A 1 -3.98 9.80 20.96
C MET A 1 -2.50 9.75 20.61
N SER A 2 -1.74 8.77 21.11
CA SER A 2 -0.33 8.62 20.74
C SER A 2 -0.21 8.03 19.33
N VAL A 3 0.77 8.50 18.57
CA VAL A 3 1.09 7.99 17.23
C VAL A 3 1.40 6.47 17.34
N PRO A 4 0.89 5.62 16.44
CA PRO A 4 1.21 4.20 16.44
C PRO A 4 2.67 3.95 16.02
N THR A 5 3.29 2.99 16.68
CA THR A 5 4.59 2.43 16.31
C THR A 5 4.44 1.48 15.14
N PHE A 6 5.55 1.19 14.44
CA PHE A 6 5.57 0.21 13.35
C PHE A 6 5.00 -1.14 13.81
N THR A 7 5.46 -1.63 14.97
CA THR A 7 5.00 -2.90 15.54
C THR A 7 3.51 -2.92 15.84
N GLU A 8 2.94 -1.82 16.34
CA GLU A 8 1.49 -1.75 16.58
C GLU A 8 0.68 -1.78 15.27
N LEU A 9 1.16 -1.13 14.21
CA LEU A 9 0.53 -1.20 12.90
C LEU A 9 0.65 -2.58 12.27
N GLU A 10 1.82 -3.22 12.38
CA GLU A 10 2.06 -4.57 11.87
C GLU A 10 1.21 -5.61 12.60
N GLN A 11 1.09 -5.51 13.93
CA GLN A 11 0.19 -6.33 14.73
C GLN A 11 -1.29 -6.12 14.36
N ALA A 12 -1.71 -4.87 14.15
CA ALA A 12 -3.06 -4.57 13.67
C ALA A 12 -3.30 -5.20 12.30
N ALA A 13 -2.35 -5.08 11.37
CA ALA A 13 -2.47 -5.67 10.05
C ALA A 13 -2.63 -7.20 10.11
N GLY A 14 -1.81 -7.89 10.90
CA GLY A 14 -1.92 -9.32 11.12
C GLY A 14 -3.24 -9.73 11.77
N ALA A 15 -3.71 -8.97 12.77
CA ALA A 15 -5.00 -9.25 13.41
C ALA A 15 -6.19 -9.09 12.45
N VAL A 16 -6.19 -8.05 11.60
CA VAL A 16 -7.22 -7.86 10.58
C VAL A 16 -7.24 -9.03 9.60
N ILE A 17 -6.08 -9.48 9.12
CA ILE A 17 -5.96 -10.65 8.24
C ILE A 17 -6.51 -11.91 8.92
N LEU A 18 -6.12 -12.18 10.18
CA LEU A 18 -6.61 -13.32 10.95
C LEU A 18 -8.14 -13.31 11.11
N ILE A 19 -8.72 -12.13 11.33
CA ILE A 19 -10.19 -12.01 11.43
C ILE A 19 -10.85 -12.28 10.07
N LEU A 20 -10.29 -11.73 8.98
CA LEU A 20 -10.81 -12.01 7.63
C LEU A 20 -10.71 -13.51 7.26
N GLN A 21 -9.69 -14.22 7.76
CA GLN A 21 -9.58 -15.67 7.58
C GLN A 21 -10.70 -16.47 8.22
N THR A 22 -11.39 -15.91 9.23
CA THR A 22 -12.56 -16.57 9.84
C THR A 22 -13.82 -16.50 8.97
N MET A 23 -13.77 -15.78 7.84
CA MET A 23 -14.88 -15.59 6.91
C MET A 23 -14.67 -16.45 5.65
N PRO A 24 -15.30 -17.64 5.53
CA PRO A 24 -15.05 -18.56 4.41
C PRO A 24 -15.32 -17.94 3.04
N GLU A 25 -16.26 -16.99 2.94
CA GLU A 25 -16.55 -16.27 1.69
C GLU A 25 -15.36 -15.45 1.16
N PHE A 26 -14.41 -15.10 2.03
CA PHE A 26 -13.22 -14.32 1.67
C PHE A 26 -11.98 -15.19 1.47
N ALA A 27 -12.04 -16.50 1.75
CA ALA A 27 -10.88 -17.39 1.76
C ALA A 27 -10.01 -17.33 0.49
N ASN A 28 -10.64 -17.27 -0.69
CA ASN A 28 -9.94 -17.24 -1.98
C ASN A 28 -9.72 -15.83 -2.54
N THR A 29 -10.24 -14.80 -1.87
CA THR A 29 -9.96 -13.41 -2.26
C THR A 29 -8.54 -13.06 -1.84
N LYS A 30 -7.87 -12.22 -2.64
CA LYS A 30 -6.47 -11.88 -2.44
C LYS A 30 -6.35 -10.61 -1.61
N ILE A 31 -5.31 -10.57 -0.78
CA ILE A 31 -4.97 -9.44 0.09
C ILE A 31 -3.48 -9.13 0.02
N ALA A 32 -3.13 -7.85 0.06
CA ALA A 32 -1.77 -7.38 0.28
C ALA A 32 -1.77 -6.12 1.16
N ILE A 33 -0.71 -5.93 1.95
CA ILE A 33 -0.44 -4.68 2.66
C ILE A 33 0.26 -3.73 1.69
N ILE A 34 -0.32 -2.56 1.48
CA ILE A 34 0.18 -1.51 0.60
C ILE A 34 0.44 -0.21 1.38
N GLY A 35 0.78 0.86 0.65
CA GLY A 35 0.72 2.21 1.20
C GLY A 35 1.82 2.53 2.22
N GLY A 36 1.42 3.23 3.29
CA GLY A 36 2.38 3.86 4.21
C GLY A 36 3.19 2.87 5.04
N LEU A 37 2.55 1.79 5.51
CA LEU A 37 3.19 0.79 6.35
C LEU A 37 4.27 0.00 5.58
N SER A 38 3.99 -0.35 4.31
CA SER A 38 4.96 -1.02 3.44
C SER A 38 6.20 -0.14 3.22
N LEU A 39 6.02 1.16 3.01
CA LEU A 39 7.16 2.07 2.87
C LEU A 39 8.00 2.16 4.15
N TRP A 40 7.34 2.24 5.31
CA TRP A 40 8.03 2.29 6.60
C TRP A 40 8.83 0.99 6.84
N LYS A 41 8.30 -0.17 6.43
CA LYS A 41 9.01 -1.45 6.50
C LYS A 41 10.31 -1.46 5.69
N TYR A 42 10.29 -0.87 4.50
CA TYR A 42 11.44 -0.92 3.58
C TYR A 42 12.47 0.16 3.87
N ILE A 43 12.04 1.32 4.36
CA ILE A 43 12.91 2.47 4.63
C ILE A 43 12.59 3.03 6.02
N GLU A 44 13.05 2.33 7.06
CA GLU A 44 12.67 2.55 8.46
C GLU A 44 12.84 3.99 8.96
N HIS A 45 13.86 4.71 8.45
CA HIS A 45 14.22 6.06 8.89
C HIS A 45 13.62 7.18 8.04
N PHE A 46 12.82 6.86 7.02
CA PHE A 46 12.30 7.87 6.11
C PHE A 46 11.04 8.56 6.65
N ARG A 47 9.98 7.82 6.94
CA ARG A 47 8.77 8.34 7.58
C ARG A 47 7.95 7.23 8.23
N SER A 48 7.13 7.61 9.21
CA SER A 48 6.07 6.77 9.76
C SER A 48 4.75 6.92 8.98
N THR A 49 3.75 6.14 9.38
CA THR A 49 2.34 6.28 8.99
C THR A 49 1.44 6.04 10.21
N GLU A 50 0.16 6.33 10.09
CA GLU A 50 -0.83 6.17 11.19
C GLU A 50 -1.91 5.12 10.87
N ASP A 51 -1.86 4.56 9.66
CA ASP A 51 -2.86 3.72 9.03
C ASP A 51 -2.25 2.43 8.46
N VAL A 52 -3.11 1.44 8.25
CA VAL A 52 -2.81 0.22 7.50
C VAL A 52 -3.66 0.22 6.23
N ASP A 53 -3.01 0.25 5.07
CA ASP A 53 -3.68 0.14 3.78
C ASP A 53 -3.64 -1.32 3.28
N PHE A 54 -4.80 -1.87 2.95
CA PHE A 54 -4.92 -3.16 2.29
C PHE A 54 -5.39 -3.01 0.86
N LEU A 55 -4.77 -3.73 -0.07
CA LEU A 55 -5.40 -4.08 -1.34
C LEU A 55 -6.22 -5.34 -1.14
N ILE A 56 -7.48 -5.37 -1.58
CA ILE A 56 -8.30 -6.59 -1.54
C ILE A 56 -9.10 -6.81 -2.83
N THR A 57 -9.28 -8.08 -3.22
CA THR A 57 -10.05 -8.48 -4.42
C THR A 57 -11.48 -8.92 -4.11
N VAL A 58 -12.03 -8.54 -2.95
CA VAL A 58 -13.43 -8.81 -2.60
C VAL A 58 -14.36 -7.97 -3.47
N GLN A 59 -15.34 -8.61 -4.11
CA GLN A 59 -16.38 -7.89 -4.84
C GLN A 59 -17.20 -7.02 -3.88
N GLY A 60 -17.40 -5.75 -4.26
CA GLY A 60 -18.10 -4.78 -3.41
C GLY A 60 -17.24 -4.15 -2.32
N ALA A 61 -15.92 -4.41 -2.29
CA ALA A 61 -15.00 -3.66 -1.45
C ALA A 61 -14.99 -2.16 -1.81
N PRO A 62 -14.81 -1.26 -0.83
CA PRO A 62 -14.54 -1.55 0.59
C PRO A 62 -15.77 -1.94 1.42
N ASN A 63 -16.98 -1.58 0.99
CA ASN A 63 -18.19 -1.65 1.83
C ASN A 63 -18.54 -3.08 2.23
N ALA A 64 -18.52 -4.03 1.30
CA ALA A 64 -18.84 -5.44 1.59
C ALA A 64 -17.92 -6.03 2.69
N VAL A 65 -16.65 -5.61 2.72
CA VAL A 65 -15.68 -6.04 3.74
C VAL A 65 -15.96 -5.36 5.08
N LYS A 66 -16.15 -4.04 5.08
CA LYS A 66 -16.44 -3.25 6.30
C LYS A 66 -17.72 -3.73 6.97
N GLU A 67 -18.79 -3.93 6.22
CA GLU A 67 -20.09 -4.40 6.74
C GLU A 67 -19.95 -5.76 7.43
N LYS A 68 -19.23 -6.70 6.83
CA LYS A 68 -18.97 -8.02 7.42
C LYS A 68 -18.15 -7.94 8.70
N LEU A 69 -17.10 -7.12 8.71
CA LEU A 69 -16.27 -6.90 9.90
C LEU A 69 -17.07 -6.24 11.03
N LEU A 70 -17.95 -5.28 10.73
CA LEU A 70 -18.81 -4.61 11.71
C LEU A 70 -19.91 -5.53 12.24
N ALA A 71 -20.38 -6.49 11.44
CA ALA A 71 -21.43 -7.43 11.83
C ALA A 71 -20.93 -8.57 12.75
N LEU A 72 -19.62 -8.69 12.98
CA LEU A 72 -19.07 -9.71 13.87
C LEU A 72 -19.56 -9.53 15.32
N PRO A 73 -19.91 -10.62 16.03
CA PRO A 73 -20.19 -10.55 17.47
C PRO A 73 -18.98 -9.98 18.22
N LYS A 74 -19.22 -8.96 19.06
CA LYS A 74 -18.16 -8.25 19.80
C LYS A 74 -17.03 -7.76 18.86
N THR A 75 -17.40 -7.25 17.69
CA THR A 75 -16.46 -6.77 16.69
C THR A 75 -15.40 -5.83 17.29
N PRO A 76 -14.10 -6.02 16.98
CA PRO A 76 -13.07 -5.04 17.32
C PRO A 76 -13.04 -3.87 16.33
N PHE A 77 -13.99 -3.79 15.39
CA PHE A 77 -14.03 -2.74 14.38
C PHE A 77 -15.00 -1.63 14.73
N LYS A 78 -14.62 -0.40 14.41
CA LYS A 78 -15.48 0.79 14.54
C LYS A 78 -15.44 1.62 13.27
N GLN A 79 -16.58 2.17 12.89
CA GLN A 79 -16.67 3.14 11.81
C GLN A 79 -17.11 4.50 12.36
N HIS A 80 -16.35 5.54 12.02
CA HIS A 80 -16.67 6.93 12.33
C HIS A 80 -16.65 7.74 11.04
N ALA A 81 -17.84 8.09 10.55
CA ALA A 81 -18.03 8.64 9.21
C ALA A 81 -17.36 7.75 8.14
N GLN A 82 -16.33 8.27 7.47
CA GLN A 82 -15.60 7.55 6.42
C GLN A 82 -14.41 6.72 6.95
N LEU A 83 -13.99 6.98 8.19
CA LEU A 83 -12.84 6.32 8.80
C LEU A 83 -13.26 4.98 9.40
N PHE A 84 -12.44 3.97 9.15
CA PHE A 84 -12.64 2.61 9.62
C PHE A 84 -11.46 2.21 10.50
N PHE A 85 -11.73 1.72 11.69
CA PHE A 85 -10.72 1.47 12.71
C PHE A 85 -10.77 0.02 13.19
N TYR A 86 -9.60 -0.57 13.39
CA TYR A 86 -9.40 -1.75 14.23
C TYR A 86 -9.01 -1.30 15.64
N ILE A 87 -9.67 -1.84 16.66
CA ILE A 87 -9.39 -1.58 18.07
C ILE A 87 -8.59 -2.76 18.63
N GLY A 88 -7.30 -2.55 18.89
CA GLY A 88 -6.43 -3.58 19.46
C GLY A 88 -6.72 -3.90 20.92
N ALA A 89 -6.09 -4.95 21.45
CA ALA A 89 -6.32 -5.46 22.82
C ALA A 89 -6.09 -4.42 23.93
N GLY A 90 -5.23 -3.42 23.71
CA GLY A 90 -5.00 -2.28 24.63
C GLY A 90 -5.95 -1.09 24.45
N GLY A 91 -7.01 -1.22 23.63
CA GLY A 91 -7.95 -0.14 23.31
C GLY A 91 -7.43 0.88 22.29
N LYS A 92 -6.21 0.70 21.78
CA LYS A 92 -5.62 1.57 20.76
C LYS A 92 -6.33 1.37 19.42
N ALA A 93 -6.78 2.47 18.82
CA ALA A 93 -7.40 2.47 17.50
C ALA A 93 -6.34 2.64 16.42
N VAL A 94 -6.37 1.78 15.41
CA VAL A 94 -5.56 1.87 14.19
C VAL A 94 -6.50 2.04 13.01
N GLN A 95 -6.26 3.05 12.18
CA GLN A 95 -7.03 3.24 10.95
C GLN A 95 -6.69 2.12 9.97
N VAL A 96 -7.72 1.55 9.36
CA VAL A 96 -7.61 0.49 8.36
C VAL A 96 -8.31 0.94 7.09
N ASP A 97 -7.53 1.14 6.04
CA ASP A 97 -8.02 1.52 4.72
C ASP A 97 -8.08 0.30 3.82
N ILE A 98 -9.26 0.06 3.24
CA ILE A 98 -9.51 -1.07 2.35
C ILE A 98 -9.59 -0.50 0.93
N THR A 99 -8.57 -0.78 0.14
CA THR A 99 -8.46 -0.38 -1.27
C THR A 99 -8.96 -1.53 -2.14
N PRO A 100 -10.06 -1.35 -2.88
CA PRO A 100 -10.51 -2.38 -3.81
C PRO A 100 -9.55 -2.49 -4.99
N SER A 101 -9.37 -3.70 -5.53
CA SER A 101 -8.38 -3.97 -6.58
C SER A 101 -8.53 -3.13 -7.84
N TRP A 102 -9.75 -2.67 -8.18
CA TRP A 102 -9.99 -1.81 -9.35
C TRP A 102 -9.41 -0.40 -9.22
N GLN A 103 -9.04 0.04 -8.01
CA GLN A 103 -8.31 1.30 -7.79
C GLN A 103 -6.80 1.15 -7.94
N SER A 104 -6.30 -0.08 -8.06
CA SER A 104 -4.88 -0.35 -8.24
C SER A 104 -4.56 -0.51 -9.74
N PRO A 105 -3.38 -0.08 -10.21
CA PRO A 105 -3.03 -0.16 -11.62
C PRO A 105 -2.95 -1.60 -12.13
N TYR A 106 -2.66 -2.54 -11.23
CA TYR A 106 -2.68 -3.98 -11.45
C TYR A 106 -2.73 -4.69 -10.08
N LEU A 107 -2.83 -6.02 -10.10
CA LEU A 107 -2.77 -6.84 -8.88
C LEU A 107 -1.31 -7.28 -8.64
N PRO A 108 -0.65 -6.83 -7.55
CA PRO A 108 0.75 -7.17 -7.32
C PRO A 108 0.90 -8.65 -6.97
N GLN A 109 2.06 -9.24 -7.27
CA GLN A 109 2.33 -10.66 -7.00
C GLN A 109 2.22 -11.01 -5.50
N ALA A 110 2.50 -10.04 -4.63
CA ALA A 110 2.36 -10.18 -3.18
C ALA A 110 0.90 -10.36 -2.72
N ALA A 111 -0.10 -10.04 -3.56
CA ALA A 111 -1.49 -10.27 -3.23
C ALA A 111 -1.82 -11.77 -3.29
N ILE A 112 -1.92 -12.37 -2.10
CA ILE A 112 -2.16 -13.81 -1.92
C ILE A 112 -3.57 -14.07 -1.37
N PRO A 113 -4.15 -15.26 -1.59
CA PRO A 113 -5.41 -15.63 -0.96
C PRO A 113 -5.38 -15.42 0.56
N ILE A 114 -6.45 -14.84 1.12
CA ILE A 114 -6.56 -14.59 2.56
C ILE A 114 -6.33 -15.87 3.36
N SER A 115 -6.84 -17.02 2.88
CA SER A 115 -6.63 -18.33 3.51
C SER A 115 -5.16 -18.77 3.63
N LEU A 116 -4.27 -18.23 2.80
CA LEU A 116 -2.84 -18.56 2.78
C LEU A 116 -1.96 -17.51 3.49
N ALA A 117 -2.52 -16.36 3.88
CA ALA A 117 -1.78 -15.34 4.59
C ALA A 117 -1.35 -15.84 5.98
N ARG A 118 -0.13 -15.53 6.39
CA ARG A 118 0.39 -15.98 7.69
C ARG A 118 0.76 -14.79 8.57
N PRO A 119 0.47 -14.83 9.88
CA PRO A 119 0.81 -13.73 10.79
C PRO A 119 2.32 -13.48 10.92
N ASP A 120 3.15 -14.50 10.73
CA ASP A 120 4.61 -14.43 10.77
C ASP A 120 5.23 -13.96 9.44
N SER A 121 4.42 -13.85 8.39
CA SER A 121 4.85 -13.51 7.04
C SER A 121 3.72 -12.78 6.32
N LEU A 122 3.52 -11.52 6.70
CA LEU A 122 2.45 -10.69 6.16
C LEU A 122 2.68 -10.37 4.68
N PRO A 123 1.61 -10.28 3.87
CA PRO A 123 1.70 -10.12 2.42
C PRO A 123 1.98 -8.66 2.01
N TYR A 124 3.17 -8.15 2.33
CA TYR A 124 3.60 -6.81 1.90
C TYR A 124 3.83 -6.76 0.39
N ILE A 125 3.30 -5.73 -0.26
CA ILE A 125 3.62 -5.37 -1.66
C ILE A 125 5.14 -5.21 -1.84
N SER A 126 5.70 -5.69 -2.96
CA SER A 126 7.13 -5.54 -3.23
C SER A 126 7.55 -4.06 -3.32
N GLU A 127 8.83 -3.76 -3.09
CA GLU A 127 9.38 -2.39 -3.18
C GLU A 127 9.17 -1.76 -4.56
N ILE A 128 9.35 -2.56 -5.62
CA ILE A 128 9.15 -2.12 -7.01
C ILE A 128 7.66 -1.86 -7.27
N ASP A 129 6.78 -2.76 -6.85
CA ASP A 129 5.33 -2.53 -7.02
C ASP A 129 4.86 -1.34 -6.19
N LEU A 130 5.40 -1.13 -4.99
CA LEU A 130 5.11 0.04 -4.15
C LEU A 130 5.51 1.33 -4.86
N LEU A 131 6.70 1.37 -5.47
CA LEU A 131 7.17 2.50 -6.27
C LEU A 131 6.20 2.79 -7.44
N VAL A 132 5.83 1.76 -8.19
CA VAL A 132 4.90 1.90 -9.32
C VAL A 132 3.55 2.42 -8.85
N PHE A 133 3.02 1.91 -7.74
CA PHE A 133 1.76 2.36 -7.14
C PHE A 133 1.83 3.82 -6.67
N LYS A 134 2.96 4.24 -6.10
CA LYS A 134 3.18 5.64 -5.69
C LYS A 134 3.20 6.59 -6.89
N ILE A 135 3.88 6.21 -7.97
CA ILE A 135 3.88 7.00 -9.20
C ILE A 135 2.46 7.10 -9.77
N ASN A 136 1.79 5.96 -9.96
CA ASN A 136 0.46 5.92 -10.56
C ASN A 136 -0.59 6.68 -9.72
N SER A 137 -0.54 6.54 -8.39
CA SER A 137 -1.51 7.20 -7.50
C SER A 137 -1.36 8.72 -7.43
N CYS A 138 -0.19 9.29 -7.75
CA CYS A 138 0.08 10.72 -7.64
C CYS A 138 -0.94 11.56 -8.43
N GLY A 139 -1.21 11.20 -9.69
CA GLY A 139 -2.20 11.90 -10.53
C GLY A 139 -3.63 11.82 -9.99
N LEU A 140 -3.96 10.72 -9.31
CA LEU A 140 -5.29 10.40 -8.81
C LEU A 140 -5.60 11.01 -7.43
N ARG A 141 -4.60 11.58 -6.72
CA ARG A 141 -4.85 12.13 -5.39
C ARG A 141 -5.65 13.43 -5.45
N PRO A 142 -6.62 13.61 -4.53
CA PRO A 142 -7.48 14.79 -4.51
C PRO A 142 -6.80 16.04 -3.95
N THR A 143 -5.67 15.92 -3.25
CA THR A 143 -5.02 17.06 -2.58
C THR A 143 -3.55 17.16 -2.91
N ALA A 144 -3.04 18.40 -3.03
CA ALA A 144 -1.63 18.67 -3.30
C ALA A 144 -0.70 18.05 -2.24
N VAL A 145 -1.12 18.03 -0.97
CA VAL A 145 -0.36 17.41 0.13
C VAL A 145 -0.16 15.91 -0.11
N LYS A 146 -1.22 15.20 -0.55
CA LYS A 146 -1.12 13.77 -0.87
C LYS A 146 -0.30 13.53 -2.13
N LYS A 147 -0.46 14.37 -3.16
CA LYS A 147 0.37 14.30 -4.38
C LYS A 147 1.86 14.44 -4.05
N MET A 148 2.23 15.47 -3.29
CA MET A 148 3.62 15.71 -2.87
C MET A 148 4.18 14.59 -1.99
N ARG A 149 3.34 13.96 -1.16
CA ARG A 149 3.74 12.79 -0.38
C ARG A 149 4.08 11.62 -1.30
N ASP A 150 3.24 11.32 -2.29
CA ASP A 150 3.51 10.23 -3.23
C ASP A 150 4.76 10.52 -4.09
N VAL A 151 5.01 11.77 -4.50
CA VAL A 151 6.26 12.18 -5.18
C VAL A 151 7.49 11.93 -4.31
N ARG A 152 7.43 12.30 -3.02
CA ARG A 152 8.54 12.12 -2.09
C ARG A 152 8.80 10.64 -1.84
N ASP A 153 7.74 9.88 -1.54
CA ASP A 153 7.80 8.43 -1.34
C ASP A 153 8.41 7.73 -2.58
N ALA A 154 7.95 8.06 -3.79
CA ALA A 154 8.47 7.49 -5.03
C ALA A 154 9.94 7.87 -5.27
N SER A 155 10.32 9.13 -5.04
CA SER A 155 11.71 9.59 -5.23
C SER A 155 12.65 8.86 -4.28
N THR A 156 12.24 8.73 -3.02
CA THR A 156 13.03 8.02 -2.00
C THR A 156 13.15 6.53 -2.30
N LEU A 157 12.08 5.88 -2.77
CA LEU A 157 12.15 4.48 -3.23
C LEU A 157 13.12 4.31 -4.41
N VAL A 158 13.11 5.22 -5.39
CA VAL A 158 14.08 5.16 -6.50
C VAL A 158 15.51 5.32 -6.01
N ASP A 159 15.77 6.32 -5.15
CA ASP A 159 17.11 6.57 -4.62
C ASP A 159 17.61 5.37 -3.80
N ASP A 160 16.77 4.77 -2.95
CA ASP A 160 17.12 3.59 -2.16
C ASP A 160 17.37 2.33 -3.01
N LEU A 161 16.44 2.01 -3.92
CA LEU A 161 16.56 0.87 -4.84
C LEU A 161 17.83 0.98 -5.69
N CYS A 162 18.12 2.17 -6.22
CA CYS A 162 19.32 2.42 -7.01
C CYS A 162 20.60 2.38 -6.15
N ALA A 163 20.57 2.83 -4.89
CA ALA A 163 21.71 2.73 -4.00
C ALA A 163 22.06 1.25 -3.72
N ARG A 164 21.05 0.42 -3.43
CA ARG A 164 21.22 -1.02 -3.18
C ARG A 164 21.62 -1.82 -4.42
N SER A 165 21.27 -1.36 -5.62
CA SER A 165 21.62 -2.02 -6.88
C SER A 165 22.96 -1.53 -7.48
N SER A 166 23.80 -0.82 -6.71
CA SER A 166 25.04 -0.19 -7.17
C SER A 166 24.83 0.71 -8.42
N GLY A 167 23.70 1.41 -8.44
CA GLY A 167 23.33 2.32 -9.52
C GLY A 167 22.74 1.64 -10.76
N ARG A 168 22.57 0.31 -10.78
CA ARG A 168 21.83 -0.36 -11.87
C ARG A 168 20.38 0.15 -11.87
N GLY A 169 19.88 0.47 -13.07
CA GLY A 169 18.49 0.91 -13.26
C GLY A 169 17.48 -0.11 -12.73
N ILE A 170 16.32 0.38 -12.33
CA ILE A 170 15.20 -0.45 -11.89
C ILE A 170 14.61 -1.14 -13.12
N VAL A 171 14.52 -2.46 -13.07
CA VAL A 171 13.93 -3.27 -14.15
C VAL A 171 12.45 -3.43 -13.91
N LEU A 172 11.64 -2.79 -14.74
CA LEU A 172 10.19 -2.89 -14.69
C LEU A 172 9.66 -3.90 -15.70
N SER A 173 8.65 -4.68 -15.31
CA SER A 173 7.85 -5.50 -16.22
C SER A 173 7.06 -4.62 -17.19
N ALA A 174 6.54 -5.20 -18.28
CA ALA A 174 5.70 -4.46 -19.23
C ALA A 174 4.46 -3.85 -18.56
N GLU A 175 3.84 -4.55 -17.61
CA GLU A 175 2.68 -4.04 -16.85
C GLU A 175 3.07 -2.87 -15.94
N GLN A 176 4.19 -2.99 -15.23
CA GLN A 176 4.74 -1.92 -14.38
C GLN A 176 5.10 -0.68 -15.20
N LYS A 177 5.74 -0.84 -16.37
CA LYS A 177 6.05 0.28 -17.27
C LYS A 177 4.79 1.03 -17.70
N ARG A 178 3.72 0.32 -18.10
CA ARG A 178 2.44 0.95 -18.46
C ARG A 178 1.86 1.75 -17.29
N ALA A 179 1.85 1.18 -16.10
CA ALA A 179 1.32 1.83 -14.90
C ALA A 179 2.12 3.10 -14.51
N VAL A 180 3.45 3.04 -14.62
CA VAL A 180 4.33 4.20 -14.42
C VAL A 180 4.03 5.30 -15.43
N LEU A 181 3.97 4.97 -16.72
CA LEU A 181 3.74 5.96 -17.78
C LEU A 181 2.41 6.71 -17.62
N GLN A 182 1.40 6.10 -16.99
CA GLN A 182 0.12 6.77 -16.70
C GLN A 182 0.20 7.86 -15.63
N GLY A 183 1.15 7.78 -14.70
CA GLY A 183 1.26 8.74 -13.58
C GLY A 183 2.57 9.53 -13.54
N LEU A 184 3.52 9.23 -14.42
CA LEU A 184 4.85 9.82 -14.37
C LEU A 184 4.83 11.34 -14.60
N ASP A 185 4.00 11.84 -15.51
CA ASP A 185 3.94 13.28 -15.80
C ASP A 185 3.50 14.10 -14.58
N ASP A 186 2.53 13.60 -13.81
CA ASP A 186 2.11 14.22 -12.54
C ASP A 186 3.26 14.25 -11.52
N VAL A 187 4.04 13.17 -11.43
CA VAL A 187 5.20 13.11 -10.55
C VAL A 187 6.27 14.09 -11.01
N VAL A 188 6.59 14.12 -12.30
CA VAL A 188 7.59 15.02 -12.89
C VAL A 188 7.21 16.48 -12.63
N ALA A 189 5.96 16.86 -12.89
CA ALA A 189 5.46 18.22 -12.70
C ALA A 189 5.58 18.73 -11.27
N LEU A 190 5.55 17.83 -10.28
CA LEU A 190 5.62 18.15 -8.86
C LEU A 190 6.98 17.87 -8.22
N SER A 191 7.84 17.11 -8.91
CA SER A 191 9.18 16.79 -8.44
C SER A 191 10.19 17.86 -8.85
N ARG A 192 11.34 17.88 -8.19
CA ARG A 192 12.50 18.68 -8.62
C ARG A 192 13.38 17.96 -9.65
N ARG A 193 12.91 16.82 -10.17
CA ARG A 193 13.66 15.93 -11.05
C ARG A 193 12.99 15.89 -12.41
N GLU A 194 13.79 16.00 -13.45
CA GLU A 194 13.29 16.04 -14.83
C GLU A 194 12.83 14.65 -15.29
N TRP A 195 11.98 14.61 -16.31
CA TRP A 195 11.48 13.36 -16.89
C TRP A 195 12.60 12.38 -17.26
N GLY A 196 13.68 12.87 -17.86
CA GLY A 196 14.83 12.05 -18.25
C GLY A 196 15.52 11.35 -17.08
N TRP A 197 15.56 12.00 -15.90
CA TRP A 197 16.07 11.37 -14.69
C TRP A 197 15.22 10.18 -14.28
N TRP A 198 13.89 10.35 -14.24
CA TRP A 198 12.97 9.27 -13.90
C TRP A 198 13.04 8.14 -14.92
N ALA A 199 13.01 8.48 -16.21
CA ALA A 199 13.04 7.50 -17.29
C ALA A 199 14.32 6.65 -17.28
N GLY A 200 15.49 7.27 -17.04
CA GLY A 200 16.76 6.53 -16.92
C GLY A 200 16.80 5.62 -15.68
N ARG A 201 16.24 6.07 -14.55
CA ARG A 201 16.21 5.26 -13.31
C ARG A 201 15.20 4.11 -13.36
N LEU A 202 14.09 4.31 -14.06
CA LEU A 202 12.99 3.34 -14.18
C LEU A 202 13.10 2.43 -15.42
N GLY A 203 14.22 2.50 -16.16
CA GLY A 203 14.44 1.66 -17.35
C GLY A 203 13.37 1.88 -18.44
N LEU A 204 12.90 3.12 -18.60
CA LEU A 204 11.89 3.50 -19.60
C LEU A 204 12.51 3.90 -20.95
N VAL A 205 13.81 4.19 -20.95
CA VAL A 205 14.62 4.38 -22.15
C VAL A 205 15.54 3.19 -22.31
N ASP A 206 15.72 2.74 -23.56
CA ASP A 206 16.71 1.72 -23.87
C ASP A 206 18.11 2.32 -23.62
N SER A 207 18.91 1.61 -22.82
CA SER A 207 20.31 1.95 -22.53
C SER A 207 21.23 1.59 -23.68
#